data_AF-A0A2V9M1D0-F1
#
_entry.id   AF-A0A2V9M1D0-F1
#
_cell.length_a   1.000
_cell.length_b   1.000
_cell.length_c   1.000
_cell.angle_alpha   90.00
_cell.angle_beta   90.00
_cell.angle_gamma   90.00
#
_symmetry.space_group_name_H-M   'P 1'
#
loop_
_entity.id
_entity.type
_entity.pdbx_description
1 polymer ?
#
loop_
_entity_poly.entity_id
_entity_poly.type
_entity_poly.pdbx_seq_one_letter_code
_entity_poly.pdbx_strand_id
1 'polypeptide(L)'
;MNTNSLNTAKYRRQRVLLRALVAAGLWISILVSLCPARAQIATVPAQITEEVDTTKLATLRGNTHPLARPEYDRGPAPDGMPMERILLVLKRSPEQEAGLRHLLDEQQTKGSGNFHHWLTPEEFGRQFGPADSDLQAVTNWLASEGFEVKRVAAGRTVIEFSGNAGLVRQALGAEIHQYDVKGETRWANASDPMIPSALAPVVAGFDSLNSFPKKPMHHVVGAFRRSKATGEVRPLFTLPFGGSLFYGVGPTDFATIYNVLPLWNAGTDGTGQTIAIVGDSNINIKD
;
A
#
# COMPACT_ATOMS: atom_id res chain seq x y z
N MET A 1 -59.05 -11.73 82.38
CA MET A 1 -59.03 -10.66 83.39
C MET A 1 -58.43 -9.42 82.74
N ASN A 2 -59.23 -8.33 82.66
CA ASN A 2 -58.91 -6.90 82.67
C ASN A 2 -57.62 -6.37 82.01
N THR A 3 -57.56 -5.23 81.30
CA THR A 3 -58.47 -4.25 80.65
C THR A 3 -57.52 -3.20 80.03
N ASN A 4 -57.98 -2.50 78.99
CA ASN A 4 -57.59 -1.13 78.60
C ASN A 4 -56.16 -0.83 78.12
N SER A 5 -56.04 -0.24 76.93
CA SER A 5 -56.01 1.22 76.83
C SER A 5 -55.92 1.68 75.37
N LEU A 6 -56.96 2.42 74.95
CA LEU A 6 -56.97 3.27 73.79
C LEU A 6 -55.90 4.36 73.92
N ASN A 7 -54.95 4.43 72.97
CA ASN A 7 -54.38 5.68 72.45
C ASN A 7 -53.19 5.37 71.56
N THR A 8 -53.32 5.58 70.25
CA THR A 8 -52.23 5.88 69.29
C THR A 8 -52.69 5.88 67.83
N ALA A 9 -54.00 5.81 67.54
CA ALA A 9 -54.54 5.80 66.17
C ALA A 9 -54.39 7.13 65.39
N LYS A 10 -53.84 8.21 65.98
CA LYS A 10 -53.81 9.54 65.34
C LYS A 10 -52.44 10.03 64.85
N TYR A 11 -51.34 9.28 65.06
CA TYR A 11 -49.99 9.72 64.67
C TYR A 11 -49.25 8.83 63.66
N ARG A 12 -49.89 7.77 63.14
CA ARG A 12 -49.26 6.83 62.19
C ARG A 12 -49.52 7.15 60.70
N ARG A 13 -50.51 8.02 60.39
CA ARG A 13 -50.85 8.40 59.00
C ARG A 13 -49.97 9.51 58.40
N GLN A 14 -49.18 10.24 59.20
CA GLN A 14 -48.31 11.32 58.69
C GLN A 14 -46.86 10.90 58.41
N ARG A 15 -46.44 9.69 58.80
CA ARG A 15 -45.07 9.20 58.54
C ARG A 15 -44.91 8.34 57.29
N VAL A 16 -46.01 7.98 56.61
CA VAL A 16 -45.97 7.22 55.34
C VAL A 16 -45.97 8.13 54.12
N LEU A 17 -46.44 9.37 54.22
CA LEU A 17 -46.47 10.33 53.10
C LEU A 17 -45.17 11.15 52.94
N LEU A 18 -44.27 11.15 53.94
CA LEU A 18 -42.99 11.89 53.86
C LEU A 18 -41.79 11.03 53.43
N ARG A 19 -41.98 9.73 53.17
CA ARG A 19 -40.96 8.85 52.57
C ARG A 19 -41.19 8.58 51.08
N ALA A 20 -42.30 9.04 50.51
CA ALA A 20 -42.59 8.92 49.08
C ALA A 20 -42.15 10.16 48.26
N LEU A 21 -41.66 11.23 48.90
CA LEU A 21 -41.28 12.49 48.23
C LEU A 21 -39.77 12.81 48.26
N VAL A 22 -38.93 11.90 48.76
CA VAL A 22 -37.45 11.99 48.64
C VAL A 22 -36.89 10.94 47.68
N ALA A 23 -37.71 10.00 47.21
CA ALA A 23 -37.33 8.98 46.21
C ALA A 23 -37.70 9.35 44.76
N ALA A 24 -38.33 10.52 44.53
CA ALA A 24 -38.73 10.99 43.19
C ALA A 24 -37.99 12.25 42.72
N GLY A 25 -37.03 12.76 43.51
CA GLY A 25 -36.23 13.95 43.22
C GLY A 25 -34.75 13.67 42.90
N LEU A 26 -34.37 12.41 42.73
CA LEU A 26 -32.99 11.99 42.43
C LEU A 26 -32.91 11.07 41.19
N TRP A 27 -33.89 11.19 40.29
CA TRP A 27 -34.03 10.39 39.07
C TRP A 27 -34.37 11.24 37.82
N ILE A 28 -34.05 12.55 37.83
CA ILE A 28 -34.29 13.46 36.68
C ILE A 28 -33.05 14.32 36.33
N SER A 29 -31.86 14.05 36.90
CA SER A 29 -30.66 14.87 36.61
C SER A 29 -29.41 14.11 36.14
N ILE A 30 -29.54 12.84 35.74
CA ILE A 30 -28.46 12.10 35.05
C ILE A 30 -29.05 11.43 33.80
N LEU A 31 -29.50 12.25 32.85
CA LEU A 31 -29.96 11.80 31.54
C LEU A 31 -29.67 12.85 30.46
N VAL A 32 -28.57 13.58 30.62
CA VAL A 32 -28.01 14.48 29.62
C VAL A 32 -26.51 14.23 29.58
N SER A 33 -26.00 13.85 28.40
CA SER A 33 -24.58 13.61 28.06
C SER A 33 -24.08 12.16 28.01
N LEU A 34 -24.86 11.25 27.44
CA LEU A 34 -24.27 10.20 26.59
C LEU A 34 -24.70 10.46 25.15
N CYS A 35 -24.15 11.53 24.57
CA CYS A 35 -24.00 11.54 23.12
C CYS A 35 -22.89 10.52 22.85
N PRO A 36 -23.13 9.37 22.20
CA PRO A 36 -22.02 8.61 21.68
C PRO A 36 -21.30 9.60 20.76
N ALA A 37 -20.05 9.93 21.08
CA ALA A 37 -19.15 10.48 20.11
C ALA A 37 -19.13 9.45 18.99
N ARG A 38 -19.96 9.65 17.96
CA ARG A 38 -19.75 9.04 16.67
C ARG A 38 -18.34 9.49 16.34
N ALA A 39 -17.38 8.57 16.44
CA ALA A 39 -16.12 8.74 15.75
C ALA A 39 -16.54 9.03 14.31
N GLN A 40 -16.51 10.31 13.91
CA GLN A 40 -16.55 10.65 12.51
C GLN A 40 -15.32 9.96 11.97
N ILE A 41 -15.54 8.84 11.28
CA ILE A 41 -14.52 8.29 10.39
C ILE A 41 -14.14 9.48 9.53
N ALA A 42 -12.93 10.01 9.74
CA ALA A 42 -12.44 11.12 8.96
C ALA A 42 -12.47 10.67 7.51
N THR A 43 -13.43 11.16 6.74
CA THR A 43 -13.56 10.84 5.33
C THR A 43 -12.41 11.49 4.61
N VAL A 44 -11.65 10.70 3.84
CA VAL A 44 -10.60 11.24 2.98
C VAL A 44 -11.24 12.28 2.05
N PRO A 45 -10.76 13.53 2.04
CA PRO A 45 -11.32 14.56 1.19
C PRO A 45 -11.01 14.27 -0.28
N ALA A 46 -12.05 14.36 -1.11
CA ALA A 46 -11.91 14.23 -2.56
C ALA A 46 -10.97 15.31 -3.10
N GLN A 47 -10.05 14.89 -3.97
CA GLN A 47 -9.09 15.78 -4.63
C GLN A 47 -9.57 16.18 -6.04
N ILE A 48 -10.46 15.39 -6.64
CA ILE A 48 -11.09 15.72 -7.93
C ILE A 48 -12.34 16.55 -7.62
N THR A 49 -12.21 17.87 -7.79
CA THR A 49 -13.29 18.85 -7.51
C THR A 49 -13.94 19.40 -8.77
N GLU A 50 -13.36 19.14 -9.94
CA GLU A 50 -13.85 19.57 -11.25
C GLU A 50 -14.39 18.36 -12.03
N GLU A 51 -15.27 18.63 -13.00
CA GLU A 51 -15.72 17.61 -13.94
C GLU A 51 -14.56 17.13 -14.83
N VAL A 52 -14.56 15.84 -15.15
CA VAL A 52 -13.53 15.24 -16.00
C VAL A 52 -13.81 15.60 -17.47
N ASP A 53 -13.12 16.64 -17.95
CA ASP A 53 -13.17 17.11 -19.34
C ASP A 53 -11.98 16.54 -20.12
N THR A 54 -12.25 15.67 -21.10
CA THR A 54 -11.22 15.01 -21.92
C THR A 54 -10.54 15.94 -22.94
N THR A 55 -11.06 17.16 -23.12
CA THR A 55 -10.42 18.18 -23.96
C THR A 55 -9.35 18.98 -23.21
N LYS A 56 -9.40 18.97 -21.87
CA LYS A 56 -8.44 19.66 -20.99
C LYS A 56 -7.45 18.66 -20.44
N LEU A 57 -6.27 18.60 -21.06
CA LEU A 57 -5.29 17.58 -20.75
C LEU A 57 -4.11 18.12 -19.93
N ALA A 58 -3.58 17.27 -19.05
CA ALA A 58 -2.33 17.46 -18.32
C ALA A 58 -1.35 16.34 -18.67
N THR A 59 -0.10 16.71 -18.97
CA THR A 59 0.98 15.75 -19.25
C THR A 59 1.55 15.17 -17.96
N LEU A 60 1.60 13.84 -17.85
CA LEU A 60 2.26 13.13 -16.77
C LEU A 60 3.76 12.99 -17.07
N ARG A 61 4.53 14.00 -16.67
CA ARG A 61 5.96 14.05 -16.96
C ARG A 61 6.75 12.90 -16.34
N GLY A 62 7.77 12.42 -17.04
CA GLY A 62 8.69 11.40 -16.53
C GLY A 62 8.16 9.98 -16.59
N ASN A 63 7.19 9.73 -17.48
CA ASN A 63 6.57 8.43 -17.71
C ASN A 63 7.10 7.76 -18.99
N THR A 64 8.00 8.42 -19.71
CA THR A 64 8.77 7.84 -20.83
C THR A 64 10.02 7.16 -20.30
N HIS A 65 10.23 5.89 -20.66
CA HIS A 65 11.40 5.16 -20.19
C HIS A 65 12.69 5.75 -20.78
N PRO A 66 13.79 5.92 -20.02
CA PRO A 66 15.04 6.54 -20.52
C PRO A 66 15.73 5.83 -21.70
N LEU A 67 15.32 4.61 -22.04
CA LEU A 67 15.79 3.84 -23.20
C LEU A 67 14.85 3.90 -24.42
N ALA A 68 13.65 4.50 -24.28
CA ALA A 68 12.78 4.80 -25.41
C ALA A 68 13.32 6.03 -26.14
N ARG A 69 14.37 5.85 -26.94
CA ARG A 69 15.08 6.92 -27.63
C ARG A 69 15.00 6.75 -29.15
N PRO A 70 15.06 7.84 -29.94
CA PRO A 70 14.93 7.77 -31.40
C PRO A 70 15.92 6.83 -32.07
N GLU A 71 17.15 6.68 -31.55
CA GLU A 71 18.16 5.79 -32.14
C GLU A 71 17.79 4.28 -32.06
N TYR A 72 16.95 3.91 -31.08
CA TYR A 72 16.49 2.54 -30.87
C TYR A 72 15.12 2.28 -31.47
N ASP A 73 14.41 3.32 -31.89
CA ASP A 73 13.05 3.25 -32.37
C ASP A 73 12.94 2.46 -33.69
N ARG A 74 11.90 1.63 -33.79
CA ARG A 74 11.56 0.79 -34.95
C ARG A 74 10.13 1.07 -35.45
N GLY A 75 9.47 2.08 -34.89
CA GLY A 75 8.17 2.57 -35.31
C GLY A 75 7.03 2.11 -34.40
N PRO A 76 5.81 2.55 -34.71
CA PRO A 76 4.63 2.32 -33.88
C PRO A 76 4.22 0.85 -33.87
N ALA A 77 3.69 0.42 -32.73
CA ALA A 77 2.99 -0.84 -32.56
C ALA A 77 1.69 -0.84 -33.37
N PRO A 78 1.21 -2.01 -33.84
CA PRO A 78 -0.13 -2.12 -34.40
C PRO A 78 -1.18 -1.68 -33.38
N ASP A 79 -2.17 -0.89 -33.80
CA ASP A 79 -3.25 -0.40 -32.91
C ASP A 79 -3.95 -1.53 -32.13
N GLY A 80 -4.13 -2.69 -32.76
CA GLY A 80 -4.76 -3.87 -32.15
C GLY A 80 -3.87 -4.68 -31.20
N MET A 81 -2.61 -4.27 -30.97
CA MET A 81 -1.70 -4.97 -30.05
C MET A 81 -2.28 -4.94 -28.63
N PRO A 82 -2.57 -6.11 -28.00
CA PRO A 82 -3.08 -6.15 -26.63
C PRO A 82 -2.08 -5.57 -25.65
N MET A 83 -2.58 -4.75 -24.73
CA MET A 83 -1.84 -4.19 -23.61
C MET A 83 -2.51 -4.62 -22.32
N GLU A 84 -2.04 -5.76 -21.81
CA GLU A 84 -2.53 -6.33 -20.57
C GLU A 84 -1.84 -5.69 -19.37
N ARG A 85 -2.58 -5.64 -18.25
CA ARG A 85 -2.02 -5.30 -16.94
C ARG A 85 -1.32 -3.92 -16.90
N ILE A 86 -1.96 -2.92 -17.50
CA ILE A 86 -1.52 -1.53 -17.38
C ILE A 86 -1.81 -1.05 -15.94
N LEU A 87 -0.79 -0.51 -15.27
CA LEU A 87 -0.84 -0.07 -13.89
C LEU A 87 -0.81 1.45 -13.82
N LEU A 88 -1.96 2.05 -13.51
CA LEU A 88 -2.07 3.47 -13.16
C LEU A 88 -1.73 3.64 -11.68
N VAL A 89 -0.64 4.36 -11.39
CA VAL A 89 -0.20 4.63 -10.02
C VAL A 89 -0.92 5.86 -9.50
N LEU A 90 -1.55 5.71 -8.35
CA LEU A 90 -2.27 6.76 -7.66
C LEU A 90 -1.37 7.41 -6.60
N LYS A 91 -1.59 8.70 -6.35
CA LYS A 91 -0.93 9.44 -5.28
C LYS A 91 -1.93 9.98 -4.27
N ARG A 92 -1.44 10.17 -3.06
CA ARG A 92 -2.16 10.75 -1.93
C ARG A 92 -1.89 12.23 -1.80
N SER A 93 -2.75 12.96 -1.10
CA SER A 93 -2.51 14.38 -0.81
C SER A 93 -1.29 14.57 0.11
N PRO A 94 -0.68 15.76 0.14
CA PRO A 94 0.39 16.07 1.09
C PRO A 94 0.00 15.82 2.56
N GLU A 95 -1.25 16.11 2.92
CA GLU A 95 -1.78 15.91 4.27
C GLU A 95 -1.88 14.42 4.61
N GLN A 96 -2.33 13.59 3.67
CA GLN A 96 -2.37 12.14 3.84
C GLN A 96 -0.96 11.54 3.96
N GLU A 97 0.00 12.03 3.18
CA GLU A 97 1.40 11.63 3.28
C GLU A 97 2.00 11.99 4.64
N ALA A 98 1.71 13.19 5.16
CA ALA A 98 2.14 13.59 6.49
C ALA A 98 1.52 12.71 7.59
N GLY A 99 0.22 12.42 7.48
CA GLY A 99 -0.47 11.50 8.39
C GLY A 99 0.09 10.08 8.35
N LEU A 100 0.42 9.57 7.16
CA LEU A 100 1.05 8.26 7.02
C LEU A 100 2.43 8.21 7.70
N ARG A 101 3.26 9.23 7.52
CA ARG A 101 4.58 9.31 8.18
C ARG A 101 4.45 9.30 9.70
N HIS A 102 3.49 10.07 10.23
CA HIS A 102 3.21 10.07 11.66
C HIS A 102 2.79 8.68 12.17
N LEU A 103 1.89 7.99 11.46
CA LEU A 103 1.49 6.63 11.84
C LEU A 103 2.67 5.65 11.80
N LEU A 104 3.54 5.74 10.79
CA LEU A 104 4.72 4.89 10.68
C LEU A 104 5.66 5.09 11.88
N ASP A 105 5.88 6.33 12.31
CA ASP A 105 6.70 6.64 13.49
C ASP A 105 6.05 6.11 14.78
N GLU A 106 4.74 6.28 14.94
CA GLU A 106 4.00 5.74 16.08
C GLU A 106 4.02 4.21 16.15
N GLN A 107 3.92 3.53 15.00
CA GLN A 107 3.95 2.07 14.92
C GLN A 107 5.30 1.46 15.33
N GLN A 108 6.38 2.24 15.24
CA GLN A 108 7.73 1.84 15.64
C GLN A 108 8.12 2.33 17.06
N THR A 109 7.33 3.23 17.65
CA THR A 109 7.65 3.85 18.94
C THR A 109 7.04 3.08 20.11
N LYS A 110 7.90 2.43 20.91
CA LYS A 110 7.47 1.78 22.17
C LYS A 110 6.78 2.79 23.09
N GLY A 111 5.56 2.47 23.51
CA GLY A 111 4.74 3.34 24.37
C GLY A 111 3.69 4.14 23.60
N SER A 112 3.75 4.18 22.27
CA SER A 112 2.62 4.66 21.47
C SER A 112 1.44 3.69 21.56
N GLY A 113 0.21 4.22 21.53
CA GLY A 113 -1.01 3.41 21.40
C GLY A 113 -1.08 2.64 20.08
N ASN A 114 -0.30 3.02 19.07
CA ASN A 114 -0.23 2.36 17.77
C ASN A 114 0.99 1.44 17.60
N PHE A 115 1.80 1.24 18.65
CA PHE A 115 2.99 0.39 18.58
C PHE A 115 2.62 -1.04 18.13
N HIS A 116 3.20 -1.49 17.00
CA HIS A 116 2.90 -2.77 16.36
C HIS A 116 1.42 -3.01 15.98
N HIS A 117 0.59 -1.97 15.90
CA HIS A 117 -0.77 -2.04 15.35
C HIS A 117 -0.72 -1.76 13.85
N TRP A 118 -0.40 -2.79 13.07
CA TRP A 118 -0.30 -2.73 11.63
C TRP A 118 -1.68 -2.63 10.98
N LEU A 119 -1.77 -1.87 9.88
CA LEU A 119 -2.98 -1.79 9.09
C LEU A 119 -3.08 -2.94 8.09
N THR A 120 -4.29 -3.41 7.86
CA THR A 120 -4.64 -4.18 6.66
C THR A 120 -4.51 -3.32 5.40
N PRO A 121 -4.35 -3.92 4.21
CA PRO A 121 -4.36 -3.16 2.95
C PRO A 121 -5.62 -2.30 2.78
N GLU A 122 -6.79 -2.81 3.19
CA GLU A 122 -8.07 -2.09 3.10
C GLU A 122 -8.11 -0.88 4.03
N GLU A 123 -7.63 -1.03 5.26
CA GLU A 123 -7.51 0.08 6.21
C GLU A 123 -6.52 1.14 5.72
N PHE A 124 -5.38 0.70 5.19
CA PHE A 124 -4.40 1.59 4.57
C PHE A 124 -5.04 2.39 3.43
N GLY A 125 -5.75 1.70 2.52
CA GLY A 125 -6.41 2.35 1.40
C GLY A 125 -7.45 3.37 1.85
N ARG A 126 -8.28 3.02 2.84
CA ARG A 126 -9.30 3.94 3.38
C ARG A 126 -8.72 5.18 4.06
N GLN A 127 -7.53 5.10 4.64
CA GLN A 127 -6.92 6.22 5.37
C GLN A 127 -5.98 7.06 4.49
N PHE A 128 -5.19 6.41 3.63
CA PHE A 128 -4.05 7.04 2.93
C PHE A 128 -4.10 6.90 1.40
N GLY A 129 -5.12 6.26 0.85
CA GLY A 129 -5.40 6.25 -0.58
C GLY A 129 -6.39 7.35 -1.00
N PRO A 130 -6.67 7.52 -2.30
CA PRO A 130 -7.68 8.47 -2.78
C PRO A 130 -9.08 8.16 -2.26
N ALA A 131 -9.93 9.19 -2.25
CA ALA A 131 -11.34 9.08 -1.86
C ALA A 131 -12.11 8.16 -2.83
N ASP A 132 -13.23 7.60 -2.38
CA ASP A 132 -14.07 6.74 -3.22
C ASP A 132 -14.57 7.45 -4.48
N SER A 133 -14.93 8.72 -4.36
CA SER A 133 -15.34 9.56 -5.50
C SER A 133 -14.22 9.76 -6.50
N ASP A 134 -12.97 9.92 -6.03
CA ASP A 134 -11.82 10.10 -6.91
C ASP A 134 -11.52 8.80 -7.67
N LEU A 135 -11.56 7.66 -6.98
CA LEU A 135 -11.40 6.34 -7.62
C LEU A 135 -12.50 6.09 -8.65
N GLN A 136 -13.73 6.49 -8.35
CA GLN A 136 -14.84 6.37 -9.29
C GLN A 136 -14.65 7.27 -10.52
N ALA A 137 -14.21 8.51 -10.33
CA ALA A 137 -13.92 9.42 -11.46
C ALA A 137 -12.84 8.84 -12.38
N VAL A 138 -11.75 8.30 -11.82
CA VAL A 138 -10.66 7.69 -12.60
C VAL A 138 -11.13 6.41 -13.32
N THR A 139 -11.85 5.52 -12.64
CA THR A 139 -12.31 4.26 -13.24
C THR A 139 -13.39 4.48 -14.29
N ASN A 140 -14.30 5.44 -14.09
CA ASN A 140 -15.28 5.84 -15.09
C ASN A 140 -14.62 6.42 -16.34
N TRP A 141 -13.60 7.28 -16.18
CA TRP A 141 -12.84 7.81 -17.30
C TRP A 141 -12.14 6.70 -18.09
N LEU A 142 -11.41 5.81 -17.42
CA LEU A 142 -10.77 4.67 -18.09
C LEU A 142 -11.79 3.83 -18.88
N ALA A 143 -12.96 3.55 -18.28
CA ALA A 143 -14.02 2.83 -18.96
C ALA A 143 -14.62 3.59 -20.15
N SER A 144 -14.78 4.93 -20.06
CA SER A 144 -15.29 5.74 -21.16
C SER A 144 -14.32 5.82 -22.35
N GLU A 145 -13.02 5.69 -22.10
CA GLU A 145 -11.99 5.58 -23.12
C GLU A 145 -11.91 4.17 -23.74
N GLY A 146 -12.73 3.22 -23.27
CA GLY A 146 -12.79 1.85 -23.78
C GLY A 146 -11.79 0.88 -23.14
N PHE A 147 -11.08 1.29 -22.08
CA PHE A 147 -10.25 0.37 -21.31
C PHE A 147 -11.10 -0.52 -20.39
N GLU A 148 -10.62 -1.73 -20.14
CA GLU A 148 -11.21 -2.64 -19.18
C GLU A 148 -10.52 -2.49 -17.81
N VAL A 149 -11.22 -1.92 -16.83
CA VAL A 149 -10.73 -1.83 -15.45
C VAL A 149 -10.80 -3.22 -14.80
N LYS A 150 -9.64 -3.82 -14.49
CA LYS A 150 -9.54 -5.17 -13.93
C LYS A 150 -9.68 -5.17 -12.42
N ARG A 151 -8.97 -4.26 -11.73
CA ARG A 151 -9.00 -4.15 -10.27
C ARG A 151 -8.49 -2.81 -9.77
N VAL A 152 -9.12 -2.33 -8.70
CA VAL A 152 -8.51 -1.34 -7.80
C VAL A 152 -7.83 -2.12 -6.68
N ALA A 153 -6.53 -1.89 -6.45
CA ALA A 153 -5.83 -2.54 -5.34
C ALA A 153 -6.44 -2.14 -3.99
N ALA A 154 -6.48 -3.05 -3.01
CA ALA A 154 -7.07 -2.79 -1.69
C ALA A 154 -6.45 -1.57 -0.99
N GLY A 155 -5.13 -1.37 -1.14
CA GLY A 155 -4.41 -0.20 -0.65
C GLY A 155 -4.68 1.10 -1.43
N ARG A 156 -5.49 1.06 -2.50
CA ARG A 156 -5.88 2.20 -3.36
C ARG A 156 -4.70 3.00 -3.92
N THR A 157 -3.54 2.36 -4.09
CA THR A 157 -2.35 2.98 -4.67
C THR A 157 -2.18 2.69 -6.16
N VAL A 158 -2.93 1.72 -6.69
CA VAL A 158 -2.83 1.28 -8.09
C VAL A 158 -4.19 0.86 -8.60
N ILE A 159 -4.49 1.25 -9.84
CA ILE A 159 -5.57 0.69 -10.65
C ILE A 159 -4.94 -0.12 -11.78
N GLU A 160 -5.32 -1.40 -11.88
CA GLU A 160 -4.95 -2.25 -13.00
C GLU A 160 -6.08 -2.26 -14.02
N PHE A 161 -5.73 -2.00 -15.28
CA PHE A 161 -6.64 -2.01 -16.40
C PHE A 161 -5.97 -2.59 -17.64
N SER A 162 -6.70 -2.81 -18.72
CA SER A 162 -6.19 -3.39 -19.97
C SER A 162 -6.87 -2.78 -21.18
N GLY A 163 -6.22 -2.91 -22.34
CA GLY A 163 -6.72 -2.36 -23.61
C GLY A 163 -5.82 -2.75 -24.78
N ASN A 164 -5.64 -1.85 -25.74
CA ASN A 164 -4.72 -2.03 -26.86
C ASN A 164 -3.92 -0.75 -27.13
N ALA A 165 -2.87 -0.85 -27.96
CA ALA A 165 -2.00 0.27 -28.30
C ALA A 165 -2.75 1.45 -28.94
N GLY A 166 -3.81 1.18 -29.71
CA GLY A 166 -4.66 2.20 -30.32
C GLY A 166 -5.44 3.02 -29.27
N LEU A 167 -5.97 2.37 -28.23
CA LEU A 167 -6.61 3.05 -27.10
C LEU A 167 -5.60 3.92 -26.33
N VAL A 168 -4.39 3.40 -26.09
CA VAL A 168 -3.33 4.20 -25.45
C VAL A 168 -2.98 5.44 -26.27
N ARG A 169 -2.86 5.30 -27.59
CA ARG A 169 -2.64 6.44 -28.50
C ARG A 169 -3.78 7.45 -28.45
N GLN A 170 -5.03 7.00 -28.49
CA GLN A 170 -6.20 7.87 -28.53
C GLN A 170 -6.47 8.57 -27.18
N ALA A 171 -6.52 7.80 -26.10
CA ALA A 171 -6.92 8.28 -24.78
C ALA A 171 -5.79 8.98 -24.02
N LEU A 172 -4.55 8.52 -24.22
CA LEU A 172 -3.38 9.02 -23.48
C LEU A 172 -2.46 9.90 -24.33
N GLY A 173 -2.73 10.06 -25.64
CA GLY A 173 -1.90 10.87 -26.53
C GLY A 173 -0.46 10.37 -26.65
N ALA A 174 -0.20 9.09 -26.36
CA ALA A 174 1.11 8.47 -26.40
C ALA A 174 1.10 7.24 -27.29
N GLU A 175 1.98 7.19 -28.29
CA GLU A 175 2.13 6.01 -29.15
C GLU A 175 3.00 4.97 -28.45
N ILE A 176 2.64 3.69 -28.60
CA ILE A 176 3.51 2.59 -28.20
C ILE A 176 4.40 2.25 -29.39
N HIS A 177 5.70 2.26 -29.20
CA HIS A 177 6.69 1.97 -30.23
C HIS A 177 7.48 0.70 -29.90
N GLN A 178 7.99 0.07 -30.95
CA GLN A 178 8.99 -0.97 -30.84
C GLN A 178 10.38 -0.33 -30.73
N TYR A 179 11.18 -0.79 -29.79
CA TYR A 179 12.57 -0.39 -29.60
C TYR A 179 13.49 -1.61 -29.69
N ASP A 180 14.59 -1.49 -30.42
CA ASP A 180 15.70 -2.43 -30.37
C ASP A 180 16.82 -1.84 -29.51
N VAL A 181 17.00 -2.38 -28.30
CA VAL A 181 18.04 -1.93 -27.38
C VAL A 181 18.97 -3.08 -27.08
N LYS A 182 20.21 -3.01 -27.58
CA LYS A 182 21.23 -4.05 -27.43
C LYS A 182 20.80 -5.41 -28.00
N GLY A 183 20.07 -5.41 -29.12
CA GLY A 183 19.58 -6.63 -29.77
C GLY A 183 18.36 -7.25 -29.09
N GLU A 184 17.76 -6.56 -28.12
CA GLU A 184 16.52 -6.98 -27.48
C GLU A 184 15.37 -6.06 -27.91
N THR A 185 14.32 -6.67 -28.47
CA THR A 185 13.09 -5.97 -28.82
C THR A 185 12.27 -5.66 -27.57
N ARG A 186 11.81 -4.42 -27.45
CA ARG A 186 11.00 -3.91 -26.35
C ARG A 186 9.89 -3.01 -26.86
N TRP A 187 8.79 -2.97 -26.13
CA TRP A 187 7.69 -2.03 -26.33
C TRP A 187 7.71 -0.96 -25.25
N ALA A 188 7.48 0.29 -25.62
CA ALA A 188 7.34 1.41 -24.69
C ALA A 188 6.54 2.56 -25.30
N ASN A 189 5.94 3.40 -24.47
CA ASN A 189 5.43 4.69 -24.89
C ASN A 189 6.56 5.61 -25.39
N ALA A 190 6.35 6.25 -26.53
CA ALA A 190 7.31 7.14 -27.18
C ALA A 190 7.34 8.56 -26.57
N SER A 191 6.31 8.92 -25.83
CA SER A 191 6.17 10.22 -25.17
C SER A 191 5.48 10.10 -23.82
N ASP A 192 5.56 11.16 -23.02
CA ASP A 192 4.84 11.24 -21.76
C ASP A 192 3.32 11.27 -22.03
N PRO A 193 2.53 10.37 -21.41
CA PRO A 193 1.10 10.31 -21.59
C PRO A 193 0.41 11.52 -20.98
N MET A 194 -0.77 11.81 -21.51
CA MET A 194 -1.65 12.87 -21.06
C MET A 194 -2.93 12.26 -20.46
N ILE A 195 -3.51 12.95 -19.50
CA ILE A 195 -4.78 12.59 -18.87
C ILE A 195 -5.64 13.85 -18.72
N PRO A 196 -6.97 13.74 -18.52
CA PRO A 196 -7.78 14.89 -18.12
C PRO A 196 -7.19 15.59 -16.90
N SER A 197 -7.05 16.92 -16.95
CA SER A 197 -6.36 17.71 -15.93
C SER A 197 -7.00 17.56 -14.54
N ALA A 198 -8.31 17.36 -14.48
CA ALA A 198 -9.06 17.11 -13.25
C ALA A 198 -8.56 15.87 -12.48
N LEU A 199 -7.97 14.87 -13.17
CA LEU A 199 -7.45 13.64 -12.55
C LEU A 199 -6.00 13.78 -12.04
N ALA A 200 -5.27 14.82 -12.47
CA ALA A 200 -3.87 15.03 -12.12
C ALA A 200 -3.58 15.10 -10.61
N PRO A 201 -4.47 15.58 -9.73
CA PRO A 201 -4.25 15.57 -8.28
C PRO A 201 -4.09 14.16 -7.68
N VAL A 202 -4.72 13.13 -8.26
CA VAL A 202 -4.73 11.76 -7.71
C VAL A 202 -3.90 10.77 -8.52
N VAL A 203 -3.43 11.15 -9.72
CA VAL A 203 -2.58 10.31 -10.57
C VAL A 203 -1.11 10.69 -10.44
N ALA A 204 -0.26 9.70 -10.18
CA ALA A 204 1.20 9.84 -10.20
C ALA A 204 1.78 9.58 -11.58
N GLY A 205 1.26 8.57 -12.29
CA GLY A 205 1.85 8.07 -13.53
C GLY A 205 1.43 6.65 -13.86
N PHE A 206 2.15 6.02 -14.77
CA PHE A 206 1.99 4.63 -15.19
C PHE A 206 3.28 3.85 -14.90
N ASP A 207 3.17 2.65 -14.30
CA ASP A 207 4.35 1.78 -14.07
C ASP A 207 4.61 0.82 -15.25
N SER A 208 3.60 0.54 -16.10
CA SER A 208 3.67 -0.56 -17.10
C SER A 208 3.29 -0.18 -18.54
N LEU A 209 3.54 1.06 -18.97
CA LEU A 209 3.49 1.43 -20.40
C LEU A 209 4.75 1.02 -21.20
N ASN A 210 5.66 0.29 -20.56
CA ASN A 210 6.87 -0.23 -21.18
C ASN A 210 7.22 -1.63 -20.66
N SER A 211 8.06 -2.32 -21.42
CA SER A 211 8.53 -3.70 -21.14
C SER A 211 10.02 -3.76 -20.82
N PHE A 212 10.65 -2.64 -20.49
CA PHE A 212 12.06 -2.63 -20.09
C PHE A 212 12.20 -3.28 -18.71
N PRO A 213 13.00 -4.35 -18.57
CA PRO A 213 13.14 -5.02 -17.29
C PRO A 213 13.86 -4.14 -16.28
N LYS A 214 13.39 -4.13 -15.04
CA LYS A 214 14.11 -3.55 -13.91
C LYS A 214 15.43 -4.33 -13.76
N LYS A 215 16.54 -3.62 -13.65
CA LYS A 215 17.85 -4.25 -13.47
C LYS A 215 18.16 -4.39 -11.98
N PRO A 216 18.76 -5.51 -11.56
CA PRO A 216 19.27 -5.61 -10.21
C PRO A 216 20.25 -4.47 -9.93
N MET A 217 20.02 -3.75 -8.83
CA MET A 217 20.99 -2.80 -8.29
C MET A 217 22.04 -3.50 -7.42
N HIS A 218 21.91 -4.81 -7.21
CA HIS A 218 22.97 -5.57 -6.57
C HIS A 218 24.16 -5.62 -7.54
N HIS A 219 25.31 -5.18 -7.05
CA HIS A 219 26.55 -5.43 -7.75
C HIS A 219 27.08 -6.75 -7.24
N VAL A 220 27.13 -7.76 -8.11
CA VAL A 220 27.95 -8.93 -7.86
C VAL A 220 29.40 -8.47 -7.97
N VAL A 221 29.91 -8.00 -6.85
CA VAL A 221 31.34 -7.74 -6.60
C VAL A 221 32.17 -9.03 -6.67
N GLY A 222 31.47 -10.18 -6.83
CA GLY A 222 31.95 -11.53 -6.60
C GLY A 222 32.63 -11.65 -5.23
N ALA A 223 33.38 -12.71 -4.93
CA ALA A 223 34.00 -12.84 -3.61
C ALA A 223 35.37 -12.16 -3.51
N PHE A 224 35.39 -10.84 -3.32
CA PHE A 224 36.61 -10.07 -3.48
C PHE A 224 37.50 -10.00 -2.23
N ARG A 225 38.81 -10.17 -2.42
CA ARG A 225 39.82 -9.80 -1.41
C ARG A 225 40.33 -8.39 -1.70
N ARG A 226 40.15 -7.44 -0.77
CA ARG A 226 40.74 -6.09 -0.86
C ARG A 226 42.01 -5.97 -0.01
N SER A 227 43.16 -5.70 -0.64
CA SER A 227 44.41 -5.49 0.09
C SER A 227 44.38 -4.19 0.91
N LYS A 228 44.66 -4.24 2.23
CA LYS A 228 44.77 -3.03 3.08
C LYS A 228 46.00 -2.17 2.75
N ALA A 229 47.07 -2.78 2.25
CA ALA A 229 48.31 -2.08 1.93
C ALA A 229 48.31 -1.45 0.52
N THR A 230 47.56 -2.04 -0.42
CA THR A 230 47.64 -1.67 -1.85
C THR A 230 46.28 -1.41 -2.53
N GLY A 231 45.16 -1.87 -1.98
CA GLY A 231 43.80 -1.53 -2.45
C GLY A 231 43.14 -2.44 -3.50
N GLU A 232 43.83 -3.45 -4.03
CA GLU A 232 43.38 -4.32 -5.16
C GLU A 232 42.28 -5.36 -4.78
N VAL A 233 41.36 -5.77 -5.69
CA VAL A 233 40.06 -6.50 -5.48
C VAL A 233 39.82 -7.71 -6.46
N ARG A 234 39.44 -8.96 -6.04
CA ARG A 234 39.15 -10.17 -6.93
C ARG A 234 38.24 -11.36 -6.41
N PRO A 235 37.27 -11.97 -7.19
CA PRO A 235 36.12 -12.85 -6.73
C PRO A 235 36.16 -14.43 -6.72
N LEU A 236 35.64 -15.23 -5.70
CA LEU A 236 35.35 -16.76 -5.68
C LEU A 236 34.46 -17.45 -4.52
N PHE A 237 33.62 -18.51 -4.78
CA PHE A 237 32.55 -19.15 -3.92
C PHE A 237 32.87 -20.46 -3.08
N THR A 238 33.84 -20.50 -2.17
CA THR A 238 34.31 -21.75 -1.44
C THR A 238 35.11 -22.70 -2.31
N LEU A 239 36.36 -22.34 -2.53
CA LEU A 239 37.24 -22.96 -3.51
C LEU A 239 38.65 -22.97 -2.92
N PRO A 240 39.43 -24.06 -3.06
CA PRO A 240 40.84 -23.99 -2.76
C PRO A 240 41.48 -22.92 -3.65
N PHE A 241 42.05 -21.88 -3.05
CA PHE A 241 42.69 -20.79 -3.78
C PHE A 241 43.96 -20.34 -3.07
N GLY A 242 45.12 -20.51 -3.72
CA GLY A 242 46.41 -20.06 -3.19
C GLY A 242 46.87 -20.72 -1.88
N GLY A 243 46.49 -21.98 -1.62
CA GLY A 243 46.98 -22.74 -0.45
C GLY A 243 46.23 -22.50 0.87
N SER A 244 45.07 -21.84 0.86
CA SER A 244 44.19 -21.75 2.04
C SER A 244 42.73 -21.99 1.64
N LEU A 245 41.96 -22.60 2.57
CA LEU A 245 40.54 -22.95 2.39
C LEU A 245 39.62 -21.85 2.91
N PHE A 246 38.52 -21.64 2.20
CA PHE A 246 37.33 -20.91 2.66
C PHE A 246 36.17 -21.90 2.74
N TYR A 247 35.13 -21.62 3.55
CA TYR A 247 33.99 -22.53 3.84
C TYR A 247 32.65 -21.87 3.47
N GLY A 248 31.80 -22.61 2.77
CA GLY A 248 30.42 -22.21 2.48
C GLY A 248 29.56 -22.33 3.72
N VAL A 249 28.53 -21.49 3.84
CA VAL A 249 27.60 -21.49 4.98
C VAL A 249 26.25 -21.98 4.47
N GLY A 250 25.81 -23.12 4.99
CA GLY A 250 24.46 -23.65 4.79
C GLY A 250 23.48 -23.16 5.87
N PRO A 251 22.17 -23.47 5.74
CA PRO A 251 21.17 -23.09 6.73
C PRO A 251 21.47 -23.57 8.16
N THR A 252 22.09 -24.73 8.32
CA THR A 252 22.46 -25.27 9.64
C THR A 252 23.67 -24.57 10.24
N ASP A 253 24.61 -24.10 9.41
CA ASP A 253 25.72 -23.27 9.87
C ASP A 253 25.22 -21.93 10.40
N PHE A 254 24.19 -21.33 9.77
CA PHE A 254 23.50 -20.15 10.31
C PHE A 254 22.93 -20.44 11.70
N ALA A 255 22.30 -21.60 11.90
CA ALA A 255 21.73 -22.00 13.19
C ALA A 255 22.81 -22.16 14.27
N THR A 256 23.98 -22.68 13.92
CA THR A 256 25.13 -22.78 14.82
C THR A 256 25.75 -21.42 15.11
N ILE A 257 26.00 -20.59 14.09
CA ILE A 257 26.67 -19.29 14.21
C ILE A 257 25.82 -18.30 15.03
N TYR A 258 24.51 -18.25 14.78
CA TYR A 258 23.59 -17.33 15.45
C TYR A 258 22.81 -17.98 16.60
N ASN A 259 23.19 -19.18 17.01
CA ASN A 259 22.59 -19.93 18.12
C ASN A 259 21.05 -20.06 18.02
N VAL A 260 20.56 -20.38 16.83
CA VAL A 260 19.11 -20.53 16.55
C VAL A 260 18.63 -21.95 16.82
N LEU A 261 19.55 -22.93 16.83
CA LEU A 261 19.21 -24.34 16.99
C LEU A 261 18.36 -24.66 18.24
N PRO A 262 18.61 -24.05 19.43
CA PRO A 262 17.75 -24.28 20.60
C PRO A 262 16.30 -23.79 20.38
N LEU A 263 16.10 -22.71 19.62
CA LEU A 263 14.76 -22.18 19.32
C LEU A 263 14.00 -23.12 18.37
N TRP A 264 14.67 -23.63 17.33
CA TRP A 264 14.09 -24.62 16.41
C TRP A 264 13.72 -25.92 17.13
N ASN A 265 14.61 -26.46 17.96
CA ASN A 265 14.33 -27.66 18.76
C ASN A 265 13.19 -27.46 19.78
N ALA A 266 12.96 -26.21 20.20
CA ALA A 266 11.82 -25.82 21.03
C ALA A 266 10.53 -25.56 20.21
N GLY A 267 10.53 -25.82 18.90
CA GLY A 267 9.38 -25.66 18.00
C GLY A 267 9.19 -24.24 17.43
N THR A 268 10.16 -23.34 17.57
CA THR A 268 10.12 -22.00 16.95
C THR A 268 10.68 -22.05 15.53
N ASP A 269 9.99 -22.75 14.63
CA ASP A 269 10.42 -23.03 13.26
C ASP A 269 9.73 -22.17 12.20
N GLY A 270 8.85 -21.26 12.62
CA GLY A 270 8.04 -20.44 11.73
C GLY A 270 6.71 -21.08 11.33
N THR A 271 6.31 -22.20 11.94
CA THR A 271 4.95 -22.77 11.77
C THR A 271 3.89 -21.69 11.98
N GLY A 272 2.98 -21.55 11.01
CA GLY A 272 1.93 -20.53 11.00
C GLY A 272 2.37 -19.15 10.51
N GLN A 273 3.64 -18.96 10.17
CA GLN A 273 4.16 -17.73 9.56
C GLN A 273 4.23 -17.88 8.03
N THR A 274 4.08 -16.77 7.32
CA THR A 274 4.29 -16.71 5.86
C THR A 274 5.37 -15.67 5.57
N ILE A 275 6.42 -16.09 4.88
CA ILE A 275 7.50 -15.21 4.43
C ILE A 275 7.37 -15.04 2.92
N ALA A 276 7.00 -13.85 2.47
CA ALA A 276 6.95 -13.54 1.05
C ALA A 276 8.37 -13.17 0.54
N ILE A 277 8.88 -13.93 -0.43
CA ILE A 277 10.13 -13.64 -1.13
C ILE A 277 9.78 -13.18 -2.54
N VAL A 278 9.99 -11.89 -2.82
CA VAL A 278 9.71 -11.31 -4.14
C VAL A 278 11.00 -11.25 -4.95
N GLY A 279 11.02 -11.92 -6.10
CA GLY A 279 12.12 -11.88 -7.05
C GLY A 279 11.61 -12.21 -8.45
N ASP A 280 12.17 -11.53 -9.45
CA ASP A 280 12.01 -11.95 -10.84
C ASP A 280 12.98 -13.12 -11.06
N SER A 281 12.43 -14.33 -11.17
CA SER A 281 13.22 -15.54 -11.08
C SER A 281 12.73 -16.60 -12.07
N ASN A 282 13.68 -17.31 -12.65
CA ASN A 282 13.46 -18.52 -13.43
C ASN A 282 13.42 -19.78 -12.57
N ILE A 283 13.23 -19.66 -11.25
CA ILE A 283 13.08 -20.81 -10.36
C ILE A 283 11.81 -21.57 -10.76
N ASN A 284 12.01 -22.81 -11.20
CA ASN A 284 10.94 -23.78 -11.32
C ASN A 284 10.58 -24.29 -9.92
N ILE A 285 9.37 -24.00 -9.45
CA ILE A 285 8.90 -24.41 -8.10
C ILE A 285 8.87 -25.94 -7.93
N LYS A 286 8.99 -26.71 -9.03
CA LYS A 286 9.04 -28.18 -9.02
C LYS A 286 10.46 -28.77 -8.96
N ASP A 287 11.51 -27.96 -9.11
CA ASP A 287 12.91 -28.39 -8.97
C ASP A 287 13.36 -28.30 -7.51
#